data_AF-A0A961TKL9-F1
#
_entry.id   AF-A0A961TKL9-F1
#
_cell.length_a   1.000
_cell.length_b   1.000
_cell.length_c   1.000
_cell.angle_alpha   90.00
_cell.angle_beta   90.00
_cell.angle_gamma   90.00
#
_symmetry.space_group_name_H-M   'P 1'
#
loop_
_entity.id
_entity.type
_entity.pdbx_description
1 polymer ?
#
loop_
_entity_poly.entity_id
_entity_poly.type
_entity_poly.pdbx_seq_one_letter_code
_entity_poly.pdbx_strand_id
1 'polypeptide(L)'
;MNEQEEKIVRLLLNEMAFEGAMKHFGEAPPEIDRQLFDELEAIGIPERYDGNIENYRYFEFEYNDDKSVFENCYFHLRIIRNNIIHANKAFRPDPPERLNDLLDWAGKLIDSVYETDSEFGDRAREIKAVLNIESF
;
A
#
# COMPACT_ATOMS: atom_id res chain seq x y z
N MET A 1 18.25 9.81 -6.60
CA MET A 1 17.04 8.98 -6.73
C MET A 1 16.14 9.72 -7.70
N ASN A 2 15.51 9.04 -8.65
CA ASN A 2 14.47 9.66 -9.47
C ASN A 2 13.12 9.64 -8.72
N GLU A 3 12.14 10.41 -9.20
CA GLU A 3 10.84 10.54 -8.55
C GLU A 3 10.12 9.19 -8.34
N GLN A 4 10.23 8.28 -9.31
CA GLN A 4 9.59 6.97 -9.21
C GLN A 4 10.28 6.08 -8.17
N GLU A 5 11.61 6.11 -8.10
CA GLU A 5 12.39 5.43 -7.06
C GLU A 5 12.04 5.97 -5.66
N GLU A 6 11.82 7.28 -5.53
CA GLU A 6 11.35 7.90 -4.28
C GLU A 6 9.98 7.37 -3.86
N LYS A 7 9.02 7.31 -4.79
CA LYS A 7 7.69 6.73 -4.53
C LYS A 7 7.76 5.26 -4.11
N ILE A 8 8.64 4.48 -4.74
CA ILE A 8 8.86 3.07 -4.40
C ILE A 8 9.46 2.92 -2.99
N VAL A 9 10.49 3.70 -2.68
CA VAL A 9 11.13 3.67 -1.35
C VAL A 9 10.14 4.09 -0.27
N ARG A 10 9.39 5.16 -0.51
CA ARG A 10 8.29 5.63 0.33
C ARG A 10 7.28 4.52 0.62
N LEU A 11 6.80 3.84 -0.41
CA LEU A 11 5.88 2.70 -0.25
C LEU A 11 6.50 1.59 0.61
N LEU A 12 7.72 1.14 0.28
CA LEU A 12 8.36 0.02 0.96
C LEU A 12 8.58 0.29 2.45
N LEU A 13 9.10 1.47 2.80
CA LEU A 13 9.44 1.80 4.17
C LEU A 13 8.20 2.05 5.05
N ASN A 14 7.17 2.70 4.50
CA ASN A 14 5.93 2.92 5.25
C ASN A 14 5.12 1.63 5.43
N GLU A 15 5.12 0.74 4.44
CA GLU A 15 4.44 -0.54 4.57
C GLU A 15 5.08 -1.43 5.66
N MET A 16 6.42 -1.40 5.81
CA MET A 16 7.10 -2.07 6.91
C MET A 16 6.66 -1.53 8.28
N ALA A 17 6.51 -0.21 8.42
CA ALA A 17 6.02 0.40 9.65
C ALA A 17 4.57 -0.01 9.95
N PHE A 18 3.71 -0.01 8.93
CA PHE A 18 2.32 -0.46 9.06
C PHE A 18 2.22 -1.94 9.43
N GLU A 19 3.02 -2.81 8.82
CA GLU A 19 3.08 -4.23 9.20
C GLU A 19 3.48 -4.41 10.67
N GLY A 20 4.45 -3.63 11.14
CA GLY A 20 4.89 -3.64 12.54
C GLY A 20 3.79 -3.15 13.50
N ALA A 21 3.06 -2.10 13.13
CA ALA A 21 1.96 -1.57 13.93
C ALA A 21 0.81 -2.58 14.06
N MET A 22 0.37 -3.21 12.96
CA MET A 22 -0.73 -4.18 13.03
C MET A 22 -0.36 -5.48 13.77
N LYS A 23 0.81 -6.08 13.47
CA LYS A 23 1.13 -7.44 13.95
C LYS A 23 1.31 -7.54 15.45
N HIS A 24 1.73 -6.46 16.10
CA HIS A 24 2.19 -6.51 17.48
C HIS A 24 1.22 -5.91 18.48
N PHE A 25 0.26 -5.09 18.03
CA PHE A 25 -0.51 -4.26 18.95
C PHE A 25 -2.03 -4.34 18.77
N GLY A 26 -2.53 -4.86 17.65
CA GLY A 26 -3.98 -5.04 17.45
C GLY A 26 -4.76 -3.72 17.46
N GLU A 27 -4.10 -2.63 17.07
CA GLU A 27 -4.67 -1.28 17.04
C GLU A 27 -5.91 -1.22 16.15
N ALA A 28 -6.83 -0.33 16.50
CA ALA A 28 -7.98 -0.05 15.66
C ALA A 28 -7.52 0.51 14.30
N PRO A 29 -8.14 0.08 13.18
CA PRO A 29 -7.87 0.67 11.87
C PRO A 29 -8.09 2.19 11.87
N PRO A 30 -7.21 2.98 11.25
CA PRO A 30 -7.44 4.42 11.08
C PRO A 30 -8.72 4.66 10.26
N GLU A 31 -9.43 5.73 10.59
CA GLU A 31 -10.58 6.19 9.80
C GLU A 31 -10.09 6.84 8.51
N ILE A 32 -10.40 6.22 7.38
CA ILE A 32 -9.97 6.66 6.05
C ILE A 32 -11.18 6.87 5.15
N ASP A 33 -11.12 7.90 4.31
CA ASP A 33 -12.18 8.20 3.35
C ASP A 33 -12.33 7.07 2.32
N ARG A 34 -13.58 6.63 2.10
CA ARG A 34 -13.95 5.65 1.08
C ARG A 34 -13.51 6.08 -0.32
N GLN A 35 -13.41 7.38 -0.59
CA GLN A 35 -12.91 7.92 -1.85
C GLN A 35 -11.56 7.32 -2.25
N LEU A 36 -10.68 6.97 -1.30
CA LEU A 36 -9.42 6.31 -1.64
C LEU A 36 -9.61 4.94 -2.26
N PHE A 37 -10.62 4.17 -1.85
CA PHE A 37 -10.93 2.90 -2.49
C PHE A 37 -11.52 3.12 -3.90
N ASP A 38 -12.44 4.08 -4.04
CA ASP A 38 -13.07 4.40 -5.32
C ASP A 38 -12.03 4.91 -6.34
N GLU A 39 -11.03 5.69 -5.90
CA GLU A 39 -9.89 6.10 -6.72
C GLU A 39 -9.06 4.91 -7.20
N LEU A 40 -8.79 3.94 -6.32
CA LEU A 40 -8.07 2.72 -6.70
C LEU A 40 -8.85 1.91 -7.74
N GLU A 41 -10.17 1.78 -7.55
CA GLU A 41 -11.04 1.07 -8.48
C GLU A 41 -11.00 1.71 -9.87
N ALA A 42 -10.99 3.04 -9.94
CA ALA A 42 -10.87 3.80 -11.19
C ALA A 42 -9.50 3.60 -11.89
N ILE A 43 -8.41 3.47 -11.14
CA ILE A 43 -7.07 3.12 -11.67
C ILE A 43 -7.05 1.66 -12.14
N GLY A 44 -7.86 0.81 -11.51
CA GLY A 44 -7.96 -0.62 -11.73
C GLY A 44 -7.12 -1.40 -10.72
N ILE A 45 -7.80 -2.29 -9.99
CA ILE A 45 -7.23 -3.11 -8.90
C ILE A 45 -5.93 -3.81 -9.34
N PRO A 46 -4.87 -3.75 -8.52
CA PRO A 46 -3.59 -4.37 -8.85
C PRO A 46 -3.74 -5.89 -8.90
N GLU A 47 -3.23 -6.51 -9.96
CA GLU A 47 -3.19 -7.97 -10.09
C GLU A 47 -2.18 -8.56 -9.11
N ARG A 48 -2.37 -9.80 -8.64
CA ARG A 48 -1.49 -10.38 -7.62
C ARG A 48 -0.44 -11.32 -8.22
N TYR A 49 0.83 -11.14 -7.83
CA TYR A 49 1.87 -12.14 -8.06
C TYR A 49 1.67 -13.34 -7.12
N ASP A 50 1.44 -14.54 -7.66
CA ASP A 50 1.15 -15.77 -6.89
C ASP A 50 2.37 -16.66 -6.62
N GLY A 51 3.54 -16.27 -7.13
CA GLY A 51 4.81 -17.00 -6.98
C GLY A 51 4.91 -18.33 -7.71
N ASN A 52 3.83 -18.80 -8.36
CA ASN A 52 3.73 -20.14 -8.92
C ASN A 52 3.45 -20.14 -10.44
N ILE A 53 3.08 -19.01 -11.04
CA ILE A 53 2.78 -18.93 -12.47
C ILE A 53 3.50 -17.76 -13.12
N GLU A 54 3.90 -17.99 -14.36
CA GLU A 54 4.50 -17.09 -15.33
C GLU A 54 3.70 -15.79 -15.61
N ASN A 55 2.60 -15.49 -14.89
CA ASN A 55 1.77 -14.30 -15.07
C ASN A 55 1.10 -13.85 -13.75
N TYR A 56 0.82 -12.55 -13.64
CA TYR A 56 -0.09 -12.00 -12.64
C TYR A 56 -1.51 -12.58 -12.82
N ARG A 57 -2.23 -12.79 -11.71
CA ARG A 57 -3.64 -13.18 -11.75
C ARG A 57 -4.53 -11.98 -11.49
N TYR A 58 -5.49 -11.79 -12.39
CA TYR A 58 -6.63 -10.92 -12.13
C TYR A 58 -7.40 -11.44 -10.92
N PHE A 59 -7.64 -10.57 -9.97
CA PHE A 59 -8.47 -10.84 -8.80
C PHE A 59 -9.53 -9.74 -8.79
N GLU A 60 -10.77 -10.10 -9.09
CA GLU A 60 -11.89 -9.20 -8.85
C GLU A 60 -12.09 -9.17 -7.34
N PHE A 61 -11.76 -8.03 -6.73
CA PHE A 61 -11.95 -7.81 -5.31
C PHE A 61 -13.00 -6.72 -5.17
N GLU A 62 -14.20 -7.12 -4.77
CA GLU A 62 -15.24 -6.18 -4.39
C GLU A 62 -14.94 -5.63 -2.99
N TYR A 63 -15.36 -4.39 -2.73
CA TYR A 63 -15.26 -3.79 -1.39
C TYR A 63 -15.91 -4.72 -0.36
N ASN A 64 -15.18 -5.06 0.70
CA ASN A 64 -15.69 -5.90 1.77
C ASN A 64 -16.30 -5.02 2.87
N ASP A 65 -17.64 -5.03 2.97
CA ASP A 65 -18.39 -4.27 3.97
C ASP A 65 -18.15 -4.71 5.42
N ASP A 66 -17.62 -5.93 5.65
CA ASP A 66 -17.22 -6.40 6.98
C ASP A 66 -15.85 -5.83 7.43
N LYS A 67 -15.21 -5.03 6.57
CA LYS A 67 -13.87 -4.48 6.75
C LYS A 67 -13.91 -2.96 6.73
N SER A 68 -13.03 -2.34 7.51
CA SER A 68 -12.82 -0.89 7.42
C SER A 68 -12.31 -0.49 6.03
N VAL A 69 -12.48 0.79 5.65
CA VAL A 69 -11.89 1.34 4.42
C VAL A 69 -10.37 1.12 4.41
N PHE A 70 -9.70 1.38 5.55
CA PHE A 70 -8.26 1.15 5.66
C PHE A 70 -7.91 -0.31 5.37
N GLU A 71 -8.60 -1.29 5.94
CA GLU A 71 -8.28 -2.71 5.70
C GLU A 71 -8.45 -3.11 4.22
N ASN A 72 -9.52 -2.60 3.57
CA ASN A 72 -9.74 -2.81 2.14
C ASN A 72 -8.59 -2.21 1.31
N CYS A 73 -8.23 -0.95 1.56
CA CYS A 73 -7.14 -0.28 0.86
C CYS A 73 -5.77 -0.93 1.16
N TYR A 74 -5.50 -1.24 2.42
CA TYR A 74 -4.24 -1.79 2.87
C TYR A 74 -3.96 -3.17 2.26
N PHE A 75 -4.98 -4.00 2.04
CA PHE A 75 -4.84 -5.23 1.28
C PHE A 75 -4.23 -5.00 -0.11
N HIS A 76 -4.71 -3.99 -0.85
CA HIS A 76 -4.20 -3.65 -2.18
C HIS A 76 -2.83 -2.98 -2.13
N LEU A 77 -2.55 -2.14 -1.12
CA LEU A 77 -1.23 -1.57 -0.89
C LEU A 77 -0.15 -2.67 -0.83
N ARG A 78 -0.45 -3.78 -0.12
CA ARG A 78 0.47 -4.93 -0.04
C ARG A 78 0.65 -5.64 -1.37
N ILE A 79 -0.39 -5.71 -2.21
CA ILE A 79 -0.26 -6.28 -3.55
C ILE A 79 0.68 -5.41 -4.39
N ILE A 80 0.48 -4.09 -4.41
CA ILE A 80 1.35 -3.15 -5.14
C ILE A 80 2.80 -3.31 -4.67
N ARG A 81 3.02 -3.33 -3.35
CA ARG A 81 4.35 -3.54 -2.75
C ARG A 81 4.99 -4.85 -3.21
N ASN A 82 4.25 -5.96 -3.15
CA ASN A 82 4.75 -7.27 -3.55
C ASN A 82 5.07 -7.32 -5.05
N ASN A 83 4.22 -6.72 -5.87
CA ASN A 83 4.45 -6.63 -7.31
C ASN A 83 5.72 -5.86 -7.63
N ILE A 84 6.00 -4.76 -6.91
CA ILE A 84 7.25 -3.99 -7.08
C ILE A 84 8.48 -4.83 -6.69
N ILE A 85 8.44 -5.52 -5.54
CA ILE A 85 9.53 -6.43 -5.13
C ILE A 85 9.75 -7.55 -6.17
N HIS A 86 8.69 -7.98 -6.82
CA HIS A 86 8.71 -9.06 -7.80
C HIS A 86 8.73 -8.58 -9.25
N ALA A 87 8.86 -7.29 -9.53
CA ALA A 87 8.74 -6.74 -10.88
C ALA A 87 9.76 -7.35 -11.84
N ASN A 88 10.99 -7.61 -11.38
CA ASN A 88 12.04 -8.28 -12.16
C ASN A 88 11.75 -9.77 -12.45
N LYS A 89 10.77 -10.37 -11.79
CA LYS A 89 10.31 -11.75 -12.00
C LYS A 89 8.98 -11.81 -12.75
N ALA A 90 8.32 -10.68 -12.96
CA ALA A 90 7.07 -10.61 -13.67
C ALA A 90 7.29 -10.66 -15.18
N PHE A 91 6.56 -11.54 -15.87
CA PHE A 91 6.57 -11.58 -17.34
C PHE A 91 5.79 -10.40 -17.96
N ARG A 92 4.82 -9.84 -17.22
CA ARG A 92 3.99 -8.70 -17.62
C ARG A 92 3.95 -7.65 -16.52
N PRO A 93 4.96 -6.78 -16.41
CA PRO A 93 4.89 -5.67 -15.47
C PRO A 93 3.76 -4.69 -15.84
N ASP A 94 3.30 -3.92 -14.85
CA ASP A 94 2.40 -2.80 -15.13
C ASP A 94 3.05 -1.81 -16.11
N PRO A 95 2.28 -1.25 -17.05
CA PRO A 95 2.74 -0.14 -17.87
C PRO A 95 3.24 1.02 -16.98
N PRO A 96 4.28 1.78 -17.39
CA PRO A 96 4.85 2.83 -16.56
C PRO A 96 3.84 3.86 -16.05
N GLU A 97 2.86 4.24 -16.86
CA GLU A 97 1.80 5.20 -16.51
C GLU A 97 0.92 4.65 -15.38
N ARG A 98 0.36 3.45 -15.54
CA ARG A 98 -0.45 2.81 -14.51
C ARG A 98 0.34 2.55 -13.22
N LEU A 99 1.61 2.15 -13.34
CA LEU A 99 2.48 1.97 -12.18
C LEU A 99 2.66 3.30 -11.42
N ASN A 100 2.81 4.42 -12.14
CA ASN A 100 2.88 5.73 -11.49
C ASN A 100 1.57 6.08 -10.77
N ASP A 101 0.41 5.84 -11.38
CA ASP A 101 -0.89 6.11 -10.76
C ASP A 101 -1.09 5.26 -9.47
N LEU A 102 -0.70 3.99 -9.50
CA LEU A 102 -0.73 3.10 -8.33
C LEU A 102 0.21 3.57 -7.21
N LEU A 103 1.39 4.08 -7.57
CA LEU A 103 2.36 4.63 -6.62
C LEU A 103 1.87 5.96 -6.01
N ASP A 104 1.24 6.81 -6.81
CA ASP A 104 0.64 8.06 -6.34
C ASP A 104 -0.54 7.79 -5.39
N TRP A 105 -1.39 6.84 -5.75
CA TRP A 105 -2.46 6.36 -4.86
C TRP A 105 -1.90 5.80 -3.55
N ALA A 106 -0.85 4.98 -3.60
CA ALA A 106 -0.21 4.43 -2.41
C ALA A 106 0.33 5.54 -1.50
N GLY A 107 0.92 6.58 -2.08
CA GLY A 107 1.34 7.79 -1.36
C GLY A 107 0.18 8.46 -0.62
N LYS A 108 -0.94 8.70 -1.29
CA LYS A 108 -2.14 9.30 -0.68
C LYS A 108 -2.68 8.49 0.49
N LEU A 109 -2.73 7.16 0.35
CA LEU A 109 -3.17 6.27 1.44
C LEU A 109 -2.24 6.38 2.65
N ILE A 110 -0.92 6.37 2.41
CA ILE A 110 0.09 6.53 3.47
C ILE A 110 -0.08 7.87 4.18
N ASP A 111 -0.24 8.96 3.41
CA ASP A 111 -0.49 10.30 3.96
C ASP A 111 -1.75 10.33 4.81
N SER A 112 -2.85 9.75 4.33
CA SER A 112 -4.11 9.69 5.08
C SER A 112 -3.98 8.97 6.42
N VAL A 113 -3.21 7.87 6.47
CA VAL A 113 -2.93 7.18 7.75
C VAL A 113 -2.23 8.14 8.73
N TYR A 114 -1.26 8.92 8.27
CA TYR A 114 -0.51 9.84 9.13
C TYR A 114 -1.17 11.19 9.35
N GLU A 115 -2.20 11.55 8.60
CA GLU A 115 -2.99 12.75 8.86
C GLU A 115 -4.11 12.48 9.88
N THR A 116 -4.48 11.21 10.06
CA THR A 116 -5.42 10.80 11.12
C THR A 116 -4.76 10.86 12.51
N ASP A 117 -5.54 11.30 13.49
CA ASP A 117 -5.21 11.22 14.93
C ASP A 117 -5.53 9.81 15.45
N SER A 118 -4.86 8.80 14.90
CA SER A 118 -5.07 7.39 15.21
C SER A 118 -3.89 6.78 15.96
N GLU A 119 -4.16 5.92 16.92
CA GLU A 119 -3.13 5.14 17.65
C GLU A 119 -2.27 4.32 16.67
N PHE A 120 -2.89 3.82 15.61
CA PHE A 120 -2.20 3.15 14.51
C PHE A 120 -1.16 4.05 13.83
N GLY A 121 -1.56 5.27 13.43
CA GLY A 121 -0.71 6.24 12.78
C GLY A 121 0.45 6.68 13.69
N ASP A 122 0.15 6.98 14.95
CA ASP A 122 1.14 7.31 15.98
C ASP A 122 2.19 6.21 16.11
N ARG A 123 1.74 4.96 16.24
CA ARG A 123 2.64 3.82 16.38
C ARG A 123 3.50 3.59 15.15
N ALA A 124 2.94 3.75 13.95
CA ALA A 124 3.70 3.68 12.72
C ALA A 124 4.79 4.76 12.67
N ARG A 125 4.50 6.00 13.11
CA ARG A 125 5.52 7.06 13.22
C ARG A 125 6.63 6.72 14.22
N GLU A 126 6.28 6.13 15.36
CA GLU A 126 7.26 5.68 16.35
C GLU A 126 8.19 4.59 15.77
N ILE A 127 7.63 3.62 15.06
CA ILE A 127 8.43 2.57 14.40
C ILE A 127 9.39 3.19 13.38
N LYS A 128 8.91 4.14 12.56
CA LYS A 128 9.79 4.87 11.62
C LYS A 128 10.92 5.60 12.32
N ALA A 129 10.61 6.30 13.42
CA ALA A 129 11.60 7.01 14.21
C ALA A 129 12.67 6.06 14.78
N VAL A 130 12.26 4.92 15.32
CA VAL A 130 13.19 3.89 15.85
C VAL A 130 14.07 3.30 14.75
N LEU A 131 13.51 3.10 13.56
CA LEU A 131 14.23 2.53 12.41
C LEU A 131 15.03 3.57 11.62
N ASN A 132 15.03 4.85 12.01
CA ASN A 132 15.60 5.97 11.25
C ASN A 132 15.13 5.98 9.78
N ILE A 133 13.87 5.63 9.56
CA ILE A 133 13.21 5.84 8.28
C ILE A 133 12.88 7.34 8.24
N GLU A 134 13.66 8.11 7.45
CA GLU A 134 13.43 9.55 7.27
C GLU A 134 12.02 9.83 6.72
N SER A 135 11.65 11.10 6.57
CA SER A 135 10.33 11.57 6.11
C SER A 135 10.02 11.24 4.64
N PHE A 136 10.12 9.96 4.30
CA PHE A 136 9.54 9.31 3.12
C PHE A 136 8.12 8.88 3.46
#